data_AF-A0A528APL5-F1
#
_entry.id   AF-A0A528APL5-F1
#
_cell.length_a   1.000
_cell.length_b   1.000
_cell.length_c   1.000
_cell.angle_alpha   90.00
_cell.angle_beta   90.00
_cell.angle_gamma   90.00
#
_symmetry.space_group_name_H-M   'P 1'
#
loop_
_entity.id
_entity.type
_entity.pdbx_description
1 polymer ?
#
loop_
_entity_poly.entity_id
_entity_poly.type
_entity_poly.pdbx_seq_one_letter_code
_entity_poly.pdbx_strand_id
1 'polypeptide(L)' 'MSKLLVKADKGHGRVAHVTPQNAGWTYVGFDLHRLRPGGTASGQTANREVCLVFVT' A
#
# COMPACT_ATOMS: atom_id res chain seq x y z
N MET A 1 1.00 -21.29 -12.82
CA MET A 1 1.83 -20.07 -12.77
C MET A 1 1.33 -19.20 -11.63
N SER A 2 2.15 -18.93 -10.62
CA SER A 2 1.76 -18.09 -9.48
C SER A 2 1.75 -16.61 -9.90
N LYS A 3 0.76 -15.85 -9.44
CA LYS A 3 0.58 -14.42 -9.76
C LYS A 3 1.05 -13.56 -8.58
N LEU A 4 2.36 -13.52 -8.37
CA LEU A 4 2.98 -12.88 -7.19
C LEU A 4 3.39 -11.42 -7.42
N LEU A 5 3.51 -11.00 -8.68
CA LEU A 5 3.94 -9.65 -9.01
C LEU A 5 2.77 -8.67 -8.96
N VAL A 6 2.86 -7.69 -8.06
CA VAL A 6 2.00 -6.50 -8.05
C VAL A 6 2.80 -5.34 -8.64
N LYS A 7 2.45 -4.90 -9.85
CA LYS A 7 3.05 -3.72 -10.48
C LYS A 7 2.37 -2.47 -9.93
N ALA A 8 3.15 -1.53 -9.40
CA ALA A 8 2.64 -0.24 -8.97
C ALA A 8 2.14 0.59 -10.17
N ASP A 9 1.10 1.36 -9.95
CA ASP A 9 0.57 2.31 -10.92
C ASP A 9 1.55 3.46 -11.17
N LYS A 10 1.56 3.95 -12.41
CA LYS A 10 2.31 5.16 -12.76
C LYS A 10 1.48 6.37 -12.33
N GLY A 11 1.94 7.11 -11.32
CA GLY A 11 1.22 8.30 -10.87
C GLY A 11 1.56 8.74 -9.46
N HIS A 12 0.62 9.47 -8.85
CA HIS A 12 0.70 9.95 -7.48
C HIS A 12 -0.56 9.49 -6.72
N GLY A 13 -0.53 9.53 -5.39
CA GLY A 13 -1.55 8.92 -4.52
C GLY A 13 -1.14 7.51 -4.10
N ARG A 14 -2.11 6.63 -3.85
CA ARG A 14 -1.84 5.22 -3.52
C ARG A 14 -1.57 4.43 -4.80
N VAL A 15 -0.29 4.14 -5.06
CA VAL A 15 0.18 3.50 -6.30
C VAL A 15 0.32 1.98 -6.19
N ALA A 16 0.31 1.43 -4.97
CA ALA A 16 0.15 -0.01 -4.76
C ALA A 16 -0.72 -0.24 -3.52
N HIS A 17 -1.57 -1.27 -3.57
CA HIS A 17 -2.47 -1.66 -2.49
C HIS A 17 -2.55 -3.18 -2.39
N VAL A 18 -1.94 -3.73 -1.36
CA VAL A 18 -1.94 -5.16 -1.06
C VAL A 18 -2.68 -5.40 0.24
N THR A 19 -3.66 -6.28 0.21
CA THR A 19 -4.44 -6.69 1.36
C THR A 19 -4.38 -8.20 1.52
N PRO A 20 -4.61 -8.73 2.73
CA PRO A 20 -4.78 -10.17 2.93
C PRO A 20 -5.77 -10.80 1.94
N GLN A 21 -6.88 -10.10 1.67
CA GLN A 21 -7.95 -10.56 0.78
C GLN A 21 -7.50 -10.68 -0.68
N ASN A 22 -6.74 -9.70 -1.19
CA ASN A 22 -6.30 -9.71 -2.59
C ASN A 22 -5.04 -10.56 -2.82
N ALA A 23 -4.22 -10.76 -1.79
CA ALA A 23 -3.01 -11.56 -1.84
C ALA A 23 -3.26 -13.05 -1.50
N GLY A 24 -4.40 -13.39 -0.88
CA GLY A 24 -4.74 -14.75 -0.50
C GLY A 24 -3.94 -15.28 0.69
N TRP A 25 -3.42 -14.39 1.55
CA TRP A 25 -2.76 -14.73 2.82
C TRP A 25 -3.50 -14.11 4.00
N THR A 26 -3.06 -14.41 5.23
CA THR A 26 -3.84 -14.06 6.43
C THR A 26 -3.53 -12.68 7.02
N TYR A 27 -2.27 -12.24 7.02
CA TYR A 27 -1.83 -11.21 7.95
C TYR A 27 -1.46 -9.87 7.32
N VAL A 28 -0.54 -9.87 6.36
CA VAL A 28 0.16 -8.64 5.98
C VAL A 28 -0.67 -7.77 5.04
N GLY A 29 -0.69 -6.46 5.28
CA GLY A 29 -1.13 -5.47 4.31
C GLY A 29 0.05 -4.59 3.92
N PHE A 30 0.02 -4.03 2.72
CA PHE A 30 1.04 -3.08 2.25
C PHE A 30 0.43 -2.03 1.34
N ASP A 31 0.66 -0.76 1.66
CA ASP A 31 0.28 0.38 0.84
C ASP A 31 1.53 1.17 0.46
N LEU A 32 1.64 1.54 -0.81
CA LEU A 32 2.65 2.47 -1.30
C LEU A 32 1.98 3.75 -1.76
N HIS A 33 2.33 4.87 -1.12
CA HIS A 33 1.86 6.19 -1.51
C HIS A 33 3.01 6.98 -2.13
N ARG A 34 2.79 7.51 -3.34
CA ARG A 34 3.68 8.49 -3.97
C ARG A 34 3.02 9.86 -3.89
N LEU A 35 3.54 10.73 -3.04
CA LEU A 35 3.00 12.08 -2.86
C LEU A 35 3.77 13.10 -3.71
N ARG A 36 3.06 14.15 -4.12
CA ARG A 36 3.69 15.36 -4.65
C ARG A 36 4.19 16.22 -3.49
N PRO A 37 5.09 17.19 -3.73
CA PRO A 37 5.38 18.21 -2.74
C PRO A 37 4.10 18.86 -2.20
N GLY A 38 3.98 18.94 -0.88
CA GLY A 38 2.78 19.43 -0.19
C GLY A 38 1.57 18.47 -0.18
N GLY A 39 1.70 17.28 -0.77
CA GLY A 39 0.64 16.27 -0.75
C GLY A 39 0.51 15.59 0.61
N THR A 40 -0.69 15.08 0.90
CA THR A 40 -1.00 14.36 2.13
C THR A 40 -1.61 12.99 1.81
N ALA A 41 -1.30 11.99 2.64
CA ALA A 41 -1.99 10.71 2.66
C ALA A 41 -2.69 10.54 4.01
N SER A 42 -3.90 9.98 3.98
CA SER A 42 -4.68 9.65 5.17
C SER A 42 -5.41 8.33 4.94
N GLY A 43 -5.60 7.54 5.99
CA GLY A 43 -6.33 6.29 5.93
C GLY A 43 -6.75 5.82 7.31
N GLN A 44 -7.81 5.02 7.38
CA GLN A 44 -8.24 4.36 8.60
C GLN A 44 -7.54 3.01 8.71
N THR A 45 -6.97 2.72 9.88
CA THR A 45 -6.27 1.46 10.13
C THR A 45 -7.15 0.45 10.88
N ALA A 46 -8.31 0.91 11.36
CA ALA A 46 -9.27 0.12 12.13
C ALA A 46 -8.56 -0.63 13.28
N ASN A 47 -8.63 -1.96 13.27
CA ASN A 47 -8.03 -2.85 14.27
C ASN A 47 -6.61 -3.33 13.88
N ARG A 48 -5.96 -2.68 12.92
CA ARG A 48 -4.61 -3.03 12.47
C ARG A 48 -3.63 -1.93 12.87
N GLU A 49 -2.54 -2.34 13.48
CA GLU A 49 -1.38 -1.48 13.68
C GLU A 49 -0.71 -1.23 12.33
N VAL A 50 -0.16 -0.02 12.16
CA VAL A 50 0.56 0.36 10.95
C VAL A 50 1.91 0.98 11.30
N CYS A 51 2.88 0.74 10.43
CA CYS A 51 4.18 1.41 10.47
C CYS A 51 4.32 2.25 9.21
N LEU A 52 4.49 3.56 9.36
CA LEU A 52 4.77 4.45 8.24
C LEU A 52 6.27 4.46 7.96
N VAL A 53 6.64 4.02 6.77
CA VAL A 53 8.02 4.01 6.30
C VAL A 53 8.16 5.05 5.21
N PHE A 54 9.02 6.05 5.43
CA PHE A 54 9.38 7.03 4.42
C PHE A 54 10.50 6.45 3.54
N VAL A 55 10.23 6.34 2.24
CA VAL A 55 11.16 5.83 1.23
C VAL A 55 11.46 6.94 0.23
N THR A 56 12.72 7.05 -0.18
CA THR A 56 13.22 8.08 -1.13
C THR A 56 13.24 7.57 -2.56
#